data_AF-A0A2W5NGJ9-F1
#
_entry.id   AF-A0A2W5NGJ9-F1
#
_cell.length_a   1.000
_cell.length_b   1.000
_cell.length_c   1.000
_cell.angle_alpha   90.00
_cell.angle_beta   90.00
_cell.angle_gamma   90.00
#
_symmetry.space_group_name_H-M   'P 1'
#
loop_
_entity.id
_entity.type
_entity.pdbx_description
1 polymer ?
#
loop_
_entity_poly.entity_id
_entity_poly.type
_entity_poly.pdbx_seq_one_letter_code
_entity_poly.pdbx_strand_id
1 'polypeptide(L)'
;MERPPPREAEVTWRDGDVPVSARYGEGYYGDEDALAEKRHVFIEGNGLPARFAERATFPSRRSIARPFQIAETGFGTGLNALAAAIAWRRAGCAGTLRYTAFEAHPVTAPDMARALAPWPELAPLAAAMVAAWDRGERVFSLSDPAAGAGAGGAIEIEVIEGDARETVPGWRGRADAWFLDGFSPARNPELWEPALISAIAERCFPAATLSTYTAAAKVRAALEAAGLRVERRPGFGRKKHMTRAWDRRPRLARDTRCQSFAPDPNPDQPM
;
A
#
# COMPACT_ATOMS: atom_id res chain seq x y z
N MET A 1 -16.10 -34.39 2.31
CA MET A 1 -15.32 -33.32 2.98
C MET A 1 -14.65 -32.53 1.89
N GLU A 2 -15.05 -31.27 1.73
CA GLU A 2 -14.46 -30.37 0.74
C GLU A 2 -13.06 -29.97 1.25
N ARG A 3 -12.05 -30.07 0.38
CA ARG A 3 -10.66 -29.73 0.74
C ARG A 3 -10.64 -28.24 1.08
N PRO A 4 -10.07 -27.80 2.21
CA PRO A 4 -9.94 -26.37 2.48
C PRO A 4 -9.24 -25.73 1.28
N PRO A 5 -9.70 -24.56 0.82
CA PRO A 5 -9.10 -23.90 -0.34
C PRO A 5 -7.60 -23.69 -0.10
N PRO A 6 -6.77 -23.80 -1.15
CA PRO A 6 -5.34 -23.58 -1.01
C PRO A 6 -5.07 -22.19 -0.43
N ARG A 7 -4.08 -22.13 0.49
CA ARG A 7 -3.65 -20.88 1.13
C ARG A 7 -3.00 -19.93 0.12
N GLU A 8 -2.22 -20.49 -0.81
CA GLU A 8 -1.57 -19.75 -1.89
C GLU A 8 -2.52 -19.58 -3.09
N ALA A 9 -2.32 -18.49 -3.82
CA ALA A 9 -3.06 -18.25 -5.05
C ALA A 9 -2.61 -19.22 -6.16
N GLU A 10 -3.59 -19.79 -6.85
CA GLU A 10 -3.34 -20.47 -8.12
C GLU A 10 -3.28 -19.42 -9.25
N VAL A 11 -2.11 -19.27 -9.87
CA VAL A 11 -1.85 -18.30 -10.93
C VAL A 11 -1.76 -19.01 -12.29
N THR A 12 -2.57 -18.57 -13.24
CA THR A 12 -2.45 -18.94 -14.66
C THR A 12 -1.89 -17.76 -15.46
N TRP A 13 -1.45 -18.00 -16.69
CA TRP A 13 -0.79 -16.99 -17.51
C TRP A 13 -1.52 -16.83 -18.84
N ARG A 14 -2.10 -15.66 -19.06
CA ARG A 14 -2.73 -15.30 -20.34
C ARG A 14 -1.68 -14.71 -21.28
N ASP A 15 -1.72 -15.14 -22.54
CA ASP A 15 -0.82 -14.69 -23.60
C ASP A 15 0.67 -14.80 -23.23
N GLY A 16 1.01 -15.75 -22.35
CA GLY A 16 2.36 -15.99 -21.86
C GLY A 16 2.80 -15.11 -20.68
N ASP A 17 2.34 -13.87 -20.59
CA ASP A 17 3.00 -12.86 -19.73
C ASP A 17 2.10 -12.20 -18.69
N VAL A 18 0.76 -12.33 -18.79
CA VAL A 18 -0.17 -11.70 -17.84
C VAL A 18 -0.61 -12.70 -16.77
N PRO A 19 -0.27 -12.51 -15.48
CA PRO A 19 -0.71 -13.37 -14.40
C PRO A 19 -2.21 -13.17 -14.14
N VAL A 20 -2.95 -14.27 -14.09
CA VAL A 20 -4.39 -14.34 -13.88
C VAL A 20 -4.65 -15.19 -12.65
N SER A 21 -5.49 -14.70 -11.74
CA SER A 21 -5.95 -15.52 -10.62
C SER A 21 -6.95 -16.56 -11.13
N ALA A 22 -6.65 -17.85 -10.95
CA ALA A 22 -7.60 -18.91 -11.29
C ALA A 22 -8.88 -18.82 -10.45
N ARG A 23 -8.76 -18.35 -9.20
CA ARG A 23 -9.89 -18.17 -8.27
C ARG A 23 -10.85 -17.08 -8.72
N TYR A 24 -10.33 -15.93 -9.14
CA TYR A 24 -11.16 -14.76 -9.48
C TYR A 24 -11.39 -14.60 -10.99
N GLY A 25 -10.68 -15.35 -11.82
CA GLY A 25 -10.78 -15.28 -13.28
C GLY A 25 -10.41 -13.92 -13.86
N GLU A 26 -9.53 -13.18 -13.18
CA GLU A 26 -9.12 -11.82 -13.54
C GLU A 26 -7.60 -11.65 -13.38
N GLY A 27 -7.01 -10.81 -14.22
CA GLY A 27 -5.58 -10.49 -14.17
C GLY A 27 -5.21 -9.73 -12.90
N TYR A 28 -4.01 -9.95 -12.36
CA TYR A 28 -3.50 -9.15 -11.23
C TYR A 28 -3.26 -7.68 -11.62
N TYR A 29 -3.14 -7.42 -12.92
CA TYR A 29 -3.14 -6.10 -13.53
C TYR A 29 -3.73 -6.17 -14.95
N GLY A 30 -4.05 -5.01 -15.53
CA GLY A 30 -4.60 -4.93 -16.88
C GLY A 30 -3.60 -5.31 -17.97
N ASP A 31 -4.09 -5.48 -19.19
CA ASP A 31 -3.30 -5.86 -20.38
C ASP A 31 -2.48 -4.69 -20.98
N GLU A 32 -2.73 -3.45 -20.52
CA GLU A 32 -1.94 -2.28 -20.90
C GLU A 32 -0.67 -2.17 -20.04
N ASP A 33 0.12 -1.09 -20.17
CA ASP A 33 1.31 -0.86 -19.33
C ASP A 33 0.91 -0.78 -17.84
N ALA A 34 0.97 -1.94 -17.16
CA ALA A 34 0.44 -2.09 -15.82
C ALA A 34 1.21 -1.26 -14.79
N LEU A 35 2.52 -1.09 -14.94
CA LEU A 35 3.29 -0.23 -14.03
C LEU A 35 2.91 1.24 -14.22
N ALA A 36 2.67 1.70 -15.46
CA ALA A 36 2.15 3.03 -15.70
C ALA A 36 0.72 3.20 -15.13
N GLU A 37 -0.14 2.18 -15.25
CA GLU A 37 -1.46 2.19 -14.60
C GLU A 37 -1.34 2.33 -13.07
N LYS A 38 -0.49 1.51 -12.42
CA LYS A 38 -0.28 1.58 -10.97
C LYS A 38 0.23 2.95 -10.53
N ARG A 39 1.13 3.57 -11.31
CA ARG A 39 1.60 4.95 -11.10
C ARG A 39 0.46 5.96 -11.16
N HIS A 40 -0.33 5.92 -12.23
CA HIS A 40 -1.47 6.82 -12.42
C HIS A 40 -2.51 6.68 -11.30
N VAL A 41 -2.92 5.45 -11.01
CA VAL A 41 -4.02 5.17 -10.08
C VAL A 41 -3.59 5.37 -8.63
N PHE A 42 -2.45 4.81 -8.22
CA PHE A 42 -2.10 4.71 -6.81
C PHE A 42 -1.08 5.76 -6.37
N ILE A 43 -0.06 6.03 -7.18
CA ILE A 43 0.97 7.01 -6.84
C ILE A 43 0.44 8.43 -7.04
N GLU A 44 -0.02 8.75 -8.24
CA GLU A 44 -0.57 10.07 -8.58
C GLU A 44 -1.97 10.28 -7.98
N GLY A 45 -2.81 9.23 -7.97
CA GLY A 45 -4.13 9.29 -7.34
C GLY A 45 -4.09 9.62 -5.85
N ASN A 46 -3.05 9.22 -5.11
CA ASN A 46 -2.86 9.63 -3.71
C ASN A 46 -2.07 10.95 -3.56
N GLY A 47 -1.66 11.57 -4.66
CA GLY A 47 -0.83 12.77 -4.66
C GLY A 47 0.55 12.53 -4.03
N LEU A 48 1.06 11.30 -4.08
CA LEU A 48 2.32 10.93 -3.42
C LEU A 48 3.52 11.74 -3.93
N PRO A 49 3.68 12.04 -5.23
CA PRO A 49 4.84 12.82 -5.69
C PRO A 49 4.97 14.17 -4.98
N ALA A 50 3.88 14.93 -4.86
CA ALA A 50 3.88 16.22 -4.17
C ALA A 50 4.12 16.06 -2.66
N ARG A 51 3.51 15.06 -2.03
CA ARG A 51 3.64 14.79 -0.58
C ARG A 51 5.05 14.33 -0.21
N PHE A 52 5.68 13.53 -1.07
CA PHE A 52 7.05 13.08 -0.89
C PHE A 52 8.03 14.22 -1.15
N ALA A 53 7.84 15.01 -2.21
CA ALA A 53 8.65 16.20 -2.46
C ALA A 53 8.60 17.18 -1.28
N GLU A 54 7.41 17.51 -0.76
CA GLU A 54 7.26 18.37 0.43
C GLU A 54 8.06 17.83 1.63
N ARG A 55 7.97 16.52 1.88
CA ARG A 55 8.65 15.86 2.99
C ARG A 55 10.18 15.80 2.81
N ALA A 56 10.65 15.71 1.58
CA ALA A 56 12.07 15.73 1.25
C ALA A 56 12.67 17.14 1.32
N THR A 57 11.94 18.16 0.86
CA THR A 57 12.38 19.56 0.88
C THR A 57 12.33 20.18 2.27
N PHE A 58 11.33 19.83 3.09
CA PHE A 58 11.14 20.39 4.43
C PHE A 58 11.12 19.30 5.52
N PRO A 59 12.22 18.55 5.72
CA PRO A 59 12.28 17.50 6.71
C PRO A 59 12.24 18.10 8.13
N SER A 60 11.32 17.61 8.95
CA SER A 60 11.26 17.89 10.39
C SER A 60 11.68 16.66 11.19
N ARG A 61 12.16 16.86 12.43
CA ARG A 61 12.48 15.72 13.34
C ARG A 61 11.29 14.75 13.47
N ARG A 62 10.07 15.28 13.55
CA ARG A 62 8.85 14.48 13.61
C ARG A 62 8.55 13.74 12.31
N SER A 63 8.71 14.37 11.16
CA SER A 63 8.47 13.71 9.87
C SER A 63 9.50 12.64 9.58
N ILE A 64 10.74 12.79 10.04
CA ILE A 64 11.78 11.76 9.97
C ILE A 64 11.45 10.60 10.93
N ALA A 65 11.09 10.91 12.18
CA ALA A 65 10.83 9.90 13.21
C ALA A 65 9.53 9.11 12.98
N ARG A 66 8.50 9.72 12.39
CA ARG A 66 7.26 9.03 12.02
C ARG A 66 7.35 8.52 10.58
N PRO A 67 7.24 7.20 10.34
CA PRO A 67 7.20 6.68 8.97
C PRO A 67 6.01 7.26 8.20
N PHE A 68 6.17 7.46 6.90
CA PHE A 68 5.03 7.64 6.01
C PHE A 68 4.39 6.27 5.80
N GLN A 69 3.10 6.14 6.09
CA GLN A 69 2.41 4.85 6.09
C GLN A 69 1.52 4.71 4.84
N ILE A 70 1.79 3.71 4.00
CA ILE A 70 0.88 3.29 2.93
C ILE A 70 0.25 1.98 3.36
N ALA A 71 -1.07 1.85 3.18
CA ALA A 71 -1.76 0.57 3.35
C ALA A 71 -2.47 0.15 2.06
N GLU A 72 -2.57 -1.16 1.82
CA GLU A 72 -3.16 -1.74 0.62
C GLU A 72 -4.08 -2.91 0.93
N THR A 73 -5.23 -2.96 0.29
CA THR A 73 -6.05 -4.18 0.24
C THR A 73 -5.62 -5.03 -0.95
N GLY A 74 -5.07 -6.22 -0.72
CA GLY A 74 -4.54 -7.11 -1.76
C GLY A 74 -3.11 -6.76 -2.17
N PHE A 75 -2.12 -7.56 -1.75
CA PHE A 75 -0.72 -7.38 -2.13
C PHE A 75 -0.45 -7.87 -3.56
N GLY A 76 -1.11 -8.96 -3.96
CA GLY A 76 -0.96 -9.60 -5.25
C GLY A 76 0.50 -9.89 -5.57
N THR A 77 0.99 -9.33 -6.68
CA THR A 77 2.38 -9.49 -7.14
C THR A 77 3.37 -8.54 -6.45
N GLY A 78 2.91 -7.61 -5.60
CA GLY A 78 3.74 -6.57 -4.97
C GLY A 78 4.07 -5.38 -5.89
N LEU A 79 3.46 -5.29 -7.09
CA LEU A 79 3.75 -4.24 -8.06
C LEU A 79 3.52 -2.82 -7.52
N ASN A 80 2.45 -2.61 -6.75
CA ASN A 80 2.16 -1.31 -6.11
C ASN A 80 3.20 -0.93 -5.05
N ALA A 81 3.63 -1.90 -4.24
CA ALA A 81 4.68 -1.69 -3.24
C ALA A 81 5.99 -1.24 -3.89
N LEU A 82 6.38 -1.87 -4.99
CA LEU A 82 7.57 -1.50 -5.76
C LEU A 82 7.43 -0.13 -6.44
N ALA A 83 6.26 0.18 -6.99
CA ALA A 83 5.99 1.51 -7.54
C ALA A 83 6.10 2.61 -6.48
N ALA A 84 5.58 2.37 -5.27
CA ALA A 84 5.67 3.30 -4.15
C ALA A 84 7.12 3.44 -3.63
N ALA A 85 7.86 2.33 -3.54
CA ALA A 85 9.26 2.30 -3.16
C ALA A 85 10.13 3.15 -4.11
N ILE A 86 9.92 3.01 -5.42
CA ILE A 86 10.63 3.83 -6.41
C ILE A 86 10.25 5.30 -6.29
N ALA A 87 8.96 5.62 -6.16
CA ALA A 87 8.52 7.01 -6.00
C ALA A 87 9.15 7.67 -4.76
N TRP A 88 9.24 6.94 -3.66
CA TRP A 88 9.89 7.40 -2.42
C TRP A 88 11.38 7.68 -2.59
N ARG A 89 12.11 6.75 -3.22
CA ARG A 89 13.55 6.92 -3.49
C ARG A 89 13.82 8.08 -4.43
N ARG A 90 13.06 8.18 -5.52
CA ARG A 90 13.17 9.28 -6.49
C ARG A 90 12.93 10.64 -5.85
N ALA A 91 12.04 10.71 -4.87
CA ALA A 91 11.80 11.94 -4.12
C ALA A 91 12.93 12.29 -3.12
N GLY A 92 13.86 11.38 -2.82
CA GLY A 92 14.94 11.63 -1.87
C GLY A 92 14.47 11.81 -0.42
N CYS A 93 13.34 11.21 -0.06
CA CYS A 93 12.79 11.33 1.30
C CYS A 93 13.72 10.72 2.35
N ALA A 94 14.00 11.44 3.45
CA ALA A 94 14.64 10.88 4.64
C ALA A 94 13.66 10.06 5.51
N GLY A 95 14.14 9.29 6.49
CA GLY A 95 13.29 8.49 7.38
C GLY A 95 12.72 7.24 6.71
N THR A 96 11.53 6.78 7.10
CA THR A 96 11.00 5.48 6.65
C THR A 96 9.69 5.61 5.85
N LEU A 97 9.58 4.89 4.74
CA LEU A 97 8.31 4.49 4.13
C LEU A 97 7.93 3.12 4.69
N ARG A 98 6.76 3.00 5.30
CA ARG A 98 6.20 1.71 5.71
C ARG A 98 5.00 1.39 4.82
N TYR A 99 5.01 0.20 4.24
CA TYR A 99 3.97 -0.32 3.36
C TYR A 99 3.35 -1.55 4.00
N THR A 100 2.06 -1.49 4.34
CA THR A 100 1.33 -2.61 4.92
C THR A 100 0.26 -3.10 3.95
N ALA A 101 0.30 -4.36 3.53
CA ALA A 101 -0.72 -4.96 2.67
C ALA A 101 -1.49 -6.08 3.39
N PHE A 102 -2.74 -6.28 3.00
CA PHE A 102 -3.60 -7.35 3.49
C PHE A 102 -3.85 -8.35 2.36
N GLU A 103 -3.35 -9.58 2.47
CA GLU A 103 -3.38 -10.56 1.38
C GLU A 103 -3.99 -11.89 1.83
N ALA A 104 -5.10 -12.27 1.20
CA ALA A 104 -5.80 -13.52 1.52
C ALA A 104 -5.15 -14.73 0.83
N HIS A 105 -4.58 -14.53 -0.37
CA HIS A 105 -4.03 -15.58 -1.21
C HIS A 105 -2.66 -15.15 -1.78
N PRO A 106 -1.58 -15.27 -0.98
CA PRO A 106 -0.23 -14.99 -1.42
C PRO A 106 0.11 -15.72 -2.73
N VAL A 107 0.69 -15.03 -3.70
CA VAL A 107 1.30 -15.69 -4.87
C VAL A 107 2.61 -16.37 -4.45
N THR A 108 3.04 -17.38 -5.20
CA THR A 108 4.33 -18.04 -4.97
C THR A 108 5.49 -17.09 -5.31
N ALA A 109 6.68 -17.31 -4.72
CA ALA A 109 7.86 -16.52 -5.07
C ALA A 109 8.24 -16.65 -6.58
N PRO A 110 8.17 -17.83 -7.21
CA PRO A 110 8.36 -17.95 -8.66
C PRO A 110 7.34 -17.16 -9.49
N ASP A 111 6.05 -17.19 -9.13
CA ASP A 111 5.02 -16.43 -9.84
C ASP A 111 5.21 -14.92 -9.66
N MET A 112 5.59 -14.47 -8.46
CA MET A 112 5.96 -13.09 -8.19
C MET A 112 7.14 -12.64 -9.05
N ALA A 113 8.21 -13.44 -9.10
CA ALA A 113 9.39 -13.13 -9.90
C ALA A 113 9.04 -12.99 -11.39
N ARG A 114 8.25 -13.93 -11.91
CA ARG A 114 7.80 -13.89 -13.31
C ARG A 114 6.89 -12.70 -13.59
N ALA A 115 5.97 -12.37 -12.68
CA ALA A 115 5.05 -11.27 -12.84
C ALA A 115 5.75 -9.91 -12.86
N LEU A 116 6.87 -9.77 -12.15
CA LEU A 116 7.62 -8.52 -12.05
C LEU A 116 8.74 -8.37 -13.10
N ALA A 117 9.11 -9.46 -13.77
CA ALA A 117 10.15 -9.48 -14.81
C ALA A 117 9.95 -8.48 -15.97
N PRO A 118 8.72 -8.10 -16.38
CA PRO A 118 8.53 -7.15 -17.49
C PRO A 118 9.09 -5.74 -17.25
N TRP A 119 9.43 -5.37 -16.02
CA TRP A 119 9.90 -4.02 -15.68
C TRP A 119 11.34 -4.02 -15.14
N PRO A 120 12.36 -3.85 -16.01
CA PRO A 120 13.76 -3.82 -15.60
C PRO A 120 14.07 -2.77 -14.53
N GLU A 121 13.34 -1.64 -14.51
CA GLU A 121 13.51 -0.61 -13.47
C GLU A 121 13.11 -1.07 -12.06
N LEU A 122 12.33 -2.16 -11.95
CA LEU A 122 11.98 -2.76 -10.66
C LEU A 122 13.01 -3.80 -10.21
N ALA A 123 13.86 -4.31 -11.10
CA ALA A 123 14.60 -5.56 -10.91
C ALA A 123 15.41 -5.64 -9.59
N PRO A 124 16.16 -4.61 -9.16
CA PRO A 124 16.91 -4.68 -7.89
C PRO A 124 15.98 -4.86 -6.67
N LEU A 125 14.87 -4.13 -6.66
CA LEU A 125 13.89 -4.19 -5.58
C LEU A 125 13.03 -5.45 -5.64
N ALA A 126 12.62 -5.84 -6.85
CA ALA A 126 11.87 -7.06 -7.09
C ALA A 126 12.68 -8.28 -6.63
N ALA A 127 13.97 -8.35 -6.94
CA ALA A 127 14.84 -9.44 -6.50
C ALA A 127 14.94 -9.52 -4.96
N ALA A 128 15.12 -8.39 -4.28
CA ALA A 128 15.14 -8.34 -2.82
C ALA A 128 13.80 -8.79 -2.20
N MET A 129 12.68 -8.33 -2.77
CA MET A 129 11.33 -8.70 -2.34
C MET A 129 11.05 -10.19 -2.55
N VAL A 130 11.33 -10.72 -3.74
CA VAL A 130 11.17 -12.15 -4.07
C VAL A 130 12.02 -13.03 -3.15
N ALA A 131 13.28 -12.64 -2.90
CA ALA A 131 14.15 -13.40 -2.01
C ALA A 131 13.64 -13.44 -0.56
N ALA A 132 13.11 -12.32 -0.04
CA ALA A 132 12.45 -12.30 1.27
C ALA A 132 11.19 -13.18 1.27
N TRP A 133 10.39 -13.08 0.22
CA TRP A 133 9.16 -13.84 0.06
C TRP A 133 9.39 -15.36 0.03
N ASP A 134 10.44 -15.80 -0.69
CA ASP A 134 10.86 -17.20 -0.82
C ASP A 134 11.35 -17.79 0.51
N ARG A 135 11.95 -16.97 1.38
CA ARG A 135 12.29 -17.35 2.76
C ARG A 135 11.07 -17.40 3.70
N GLY A 136 9.87 -17.12 3.19
CA GLY A 136 8.65 -17.07 3.99
C GLY A 136 8.50 -15.79 4.80
N GLU A 137 9.33 -14.77 4.55
CA GLU A 137 9.22 -13.49 5.25
C GLU A 137 7.99 -12.73 4.76
N ARG A 138 7.31 -12.10 5.71
CA ARG A 138 6.20 -11.16 5.47
C ARG A 138 6.45 -9.79 6.07
N VAL A 139 7.54 -9.63 6.81
CA VAL A 139 8.03 -8.37 7.32
C VAL A 139 9.49 -8.27 6.92
N PHE A 140 9.81 -7.34 6.03
CA PHE A 140 11.16 -7.21 5.48
C PHE A 140 11.44 -5.79 5.01
N SER A 141 12.73 -5.46 4.88
CA SER A 141 13.19 -4.16 4.43
C SER A 141 13.73 -4.25 3.01
N LEU A 142 13.36 -3.28 2.17
CA LEU A 142 13.89 -3.13 0.82
C LEU A 142 15.03 -2.12 0.80
N SER A 143 16.25 -2.62 0.93
CA SER A 143 17.47 -1.87 0.64
C SER A 143 17.86 -2.04 -0.83
N ASP A 144 18.44 -0.99 -1.43
CA ASP A 144 19.15 -1.12 -2.70
C ASP A 144 20.63 -1.26 -2.37
N PRO A 145 21.28 -2.38 -2.72
CA PRO A 145 22.73 -2.48 -2.60
C PRO A 145 23.46 -1.48 -3.51
N ALA A 146 22.83 -1.05 -4.61
CA ALA A 146 23.41 -0.16 -5.61
C ALA A 146 23.14 1.33 -5.35
N ALA A 147 22.20 1.68 -4.46
CA ALA A 147 22.02 3.06 -4.03
C ALA A 147 23.17 3.39 -3.06
N GLY A 148 24.07 4.27 -3.47
CA GLY A 148 25.17 4.73 -2.62
C GLY A 148 24.68 5.18 -1.25
N ALA A 149 25.55 5.06 -0.23
CA ALA A 149 25.24 5.44 1.14
C ALA A 149 24.64 6.86 1.19
N GLY A 150 23.36 6.97 1.58
CA GLY A 150 22.64 8.25 1.71
C GLY A 150 21.56 8.53 0.65
N ALA A 151 21.39 7.68 -0.37
CA ALA A 151 20.35 7.86 -1.38
C ALA A 151 18.99 7.24 -0.96
N GLY A 152 18.25 7.96 -0.12
CA GLY A 152 16.84 7.67 0.19
C GLY A 152 16.61 6.92 1.50
N GLY A 153 15.47 7.21 2.12
CA GLY A 153 15.03 6.65 3.38
C GLY A 153 14.69 5.16 3.31
N ALA A 154 14.62 4.51 4.47
CA ALA A 154 14.29 3.09 4.60
C ALA A 154 12.91 2.77 4.02
N ILE A 155 12.75 1.56 3.51
CA ILE A 155 11.48 1.04 2.97
C ILE A 155 11.21 -0.28 3.69
N GLU A 156 10.14 -0.30 4.48
CA GLU A 156 9.70 -1.45 5.25
C GLU A 156 8.39 -1.97 4.65
N ILE A 157 8.30 -3.27 4.38
CA ILE A 157 7.10 -3.95 3.92
C ILE A 157 6.62 -4.89 5.01
N GLU A 158 5.32 -4.86 5.27
CA GLU A 158 4.57 -5.81 6.09
C GLU A 158 3.40 -6.35 5.27
N VAL A 159 3.28 -7.66 5.15
CA VAL A 159 2.12 -8.32 4.54
C VAL A 159 1.40 -9.13 5.61
N ILE A 160 0.18 -8.69 5.93
CA ILE A 160 -0.69 -9.38 6.87
C ILE A 160 -1.51 -10.38 6.06
N GLU A 161 -1.20 -11.67 6.25
CA GLU A 161 -1.93 -12.73 5.59
C GLU A 161 -3.31 -12.94 6.22
N GLY A 162 -4.33 -13.03 5.37
CA GLY A 162 -5.72 -13.26 5.78
C GLY A 162 -6.70 -12.38 5.00
N ASP A 163 -7.99 -12.64 5.20
CA ASP A 163 -9.04 -11.84 4.61
C ASP A 163 -8.98 -10.40 5.15
N ALA A 164 -9.00 -9.41 4.26
CA ALA A 164 -9.00 -8.00 4.63
C ALA A 164 -10.19 -7.64 5.57
N ARG A 165 -11.33 -8.32 5.43
CA ARG A 165 -12.51 -8.14 6.29
C ARG A 165 -12.25 -8.53 7.75
N GLU A 166 -11.31 -9.44 7.99
CA GLU A 166 -10.94 -9.90 9.33
C GLU A 166 -9.69 -9.16 9.84
N THR A 167 -8.74 -8.93 8.97
CA THR A 167 -7.41 -8.42 9.32
C THR A 167 -7.36 -6.89 9.45
N VAL A 168 -8.08 -6.14 8.61
CA VAL A 168 -8.12 -4.66 8.69
C VAL A 168 -8.75 -4.16 10.00
N PRO A 169 -9.88 -4.71 10.49
CA PRO A 169 -10.43 -4.31 11.79
C PRO A 169 -9.47 -4.59 12.95
N GLY A 170 -8.73 -5.70 12.90
CA GLY A 170 -7.75 -6.08 13.93
C GLY A 170 -6.43 -5.30 13.86
N TRP A 171 -6.13 -4.67 12.71
CA TRP A 171 -4.89 -3.94 12.52
C TRP A 171 -4.82 -2.69 13.41
N ARG A 172 -3.74 -2.54 14.18
CA ARG A 172 -3.55 -1.40 15.09
C ARG A 172 -2.89 -0.18 14.42
N GLY A 173 -2.47 -0.31 13.16
CA GLY A 173 -1.84 0.76 12.40
C GLY A 173 -2.84 1.77 11.83
N ARG A 174 -2.28 2.82 11.21
CA ARG A 174 -3.02 3.81 10.41
C ARG A 174 -2.20 4.20 9.20
N ALA A 175 -2.87 4.57 8.12
CA ALA A 175 -2.22 4.95 6.86
C ALA A 175 -2.38 6.43 6.53
N ASP A 176 -1.33 6.99 5.92
CA ASP A 176 -1.30 8.30 5.26
C ASP A 176 -1.90 8.23 3.84
N ALA A 177 -1.82 7.06 3.21
CA ALA A 177 -2.42 6.77 1.92
C ALA A 177 -2.92 5.32 1.88
N TRP A 178 -4.09 5.09 1.29
CA TRP A 178 -4.61 3.76 1.02
C TRP A 178 -4.65 3.48 -0.48
N PHE A 179 -4.17 2.30 -0.86
CA PHE A 179 -4.35 1.71 -2.17
C PHE A 179 -5.49 0.70 -2.04
N LEU A 180 -6.67 1.09 -2.51
CA LEU A 180 -7.81 0.19 -2.55
C LEU A 180 -7.72 -0.60 -3.84
N ASP A 181 -6.83 -1.59 -3.84
CA ASP A 181 -6.60 -2.49 -4.95
C ASP A 181 -7.24 -3.86 -4.66
N GLY A 182 -7.12 -4.78 -5.61
CA GLY A 182 -7.71 -6.11 -5.59
C GLY A 182 -8.64 -6.33 -6.78
N PHE A 183 -9.14 -7.56 -6.90
CA PHE A 183 -10.01 -7.92 -8.03
C PHE A 183 -11.29 -7.10 -8.06
N SER A 184 -11.83 -6.92 -9.25
CA SER A 184 -12.92 -5.98 -9.53
C SER A 184 -14.14 -6.24 -8.65
N PRO A 185 -14.98 -5.22 -8.39
CA PRO A 185 -16.15 -5.40 -7.55
C PRO A 185 -17.20 -6.41 -8.06
N ALA A 186 -17.05 -6.89 -9.30
CA ALA A 186 -17.84 -7.97 -9.86
C ALA A 186 -17.22 -9.35 -9.61
N ARG A 187 -15.89 -9.44 -9.49
CA ARG A 187 -15.15 -10.70 -9.28
C ARG A 187 -14.86 -11.00 -7.82
N ASN A 188 -14.56 -9.98 -7.03
CA ASN A 188 -14.34 -10.10 -5.58
C ASN A 188 -15.18 -9.04 -4.84
N PRO A 189 -16.52 -9.20 -4.78
CA PRO A 189 -17.41 -8.20 -4.19
C PRO A 189 -17.14 -7.95 -2.70
N GLU A 190 -16.63 -8.96 -2.00
CA GLU A 190 -16.35 -8.98 -0.56
C GLU A 190 -15.33 -7.89 -0.16
N LEU A 191 -14.32 -7.65 -1.01
CA LEU A 191 -13.30 -6.62 -0.79
C LEU A 191 -13.85 -5.19 -0.90
N TRP A 192 -15.08 -5.03 -1.42
CA TRP A 192 -15.71 -3.74 -1.65
C TRP A 192 -16.97 -3.54 -0.80
N GLU A 193 -17.15 -4.38 0.21
CA GLU A 193 -18.27 -4.27 1.13
C GLU A 193 -18.18 -2.98 1.97
N PRO A 194 -19.33 -2.33 2.26
CA PRO A 194 -19.34 -1.12 3.08
C PRO A 194 -18.67 -1.30 4.45
N ALA A 195 -18.78 -2.49 5.06
CA ALA A 195 -18.17 -2.79 6.35
C ALA A 195 -16.63 -2.68 6.31
N LEU A 196 -16.00 -3.30 5.30
CA LEU A 196 -14.56 -3.20 5.10
C LEU A 196 -14.14 -1.77 4.77
N ILE A 197 -14.87 -1.07 3.89
CA ILE A 197 -14.58 0.33 3.54
C ILE A 197 -14.68 1.25 4.78
N SER A 198 -15.63 1.01 5.68
CA SER A 198 -15.72 1.71 6.96
C SER A 198 -14.50 1.44 7.85
N ALA A 199 -14.10 0.17 7.99
CA ALA A 199 -12.92 -0.21 8.77
C ALA A 199 -11.64 0.45 8.21
N ILE A 200 -11.50 0.52 6.89
CA ILE A 200 -10.41 1.22 6.22
C ILE A 200 -10.41 2.72 6.57
N ALA A 201 -11.57 3.39 6.50
CA ALA A 201 -11.68 4.79 6.84
C ALA A 201 -11.31 5.07 8.32
N GLU A 202 -11.64 4.15 9.23
CA GLU A 202 -11.21 4.24 10.64
C GLU A 202 -9.70 4.12 10.82
N ARG A 203 -9.02 3.42 9.90
CA ARG A 203 -7.57 3.24 9.86
C ARG A 203 -6.84 4.30 9.02
N CYS A 204 -7.53 5.37 8.63
CA CYS A 204 -6.88 6.57 8.09
C CYS A 204 -6.28 7.44 9.21
N PHE A 205 -5.11 8.03 8.94
CA PHE A 205 -4.72 9.26 9.62
C PHE A 205 -5.61 10.44 9.14
N PRO A 206 -5.74 11.52 9.92
CA PRO A 206 -6.33 12.76 9.42
C PRO A 206 -5.65 13.23 8.12
N ALA A 207 -6.46 13.68 7.17
CA ALA A 207 -6.04 14.03 5.81
C ALA A 207 -5.35 12.91 5.01
N ALA A 208 -5.58 11.64 5.36
CA ALA A 208 -5.18 10.53 4.52
C ALA A 208 -5.93 10.58 3.18
N THR A 209 -5.29 10.05 2.15
CA THR A 209 -5.89 9.89 0.82
C THR A 209 -6.13 8.41 0.55
N LEU A 210 -7.08 8.11 -0.33
CA LEU A 210 -7.33 6.77 -0.82
C LEU A 210 -7.49 6.87 -2.34
N SER A 211 -7.06 5.84 -3.07
CA SER A 211 -7.36 5.74 -4.50
C SER A 211 -7.63 4.31 -4.93
N THR A 212 -8.39 4.17 -6.00
CA THR A 212 -8.70 2.90 -6.64
C THR A 212 -8.94 3.07 -8.13
N TYR A 213 -8.61 2.03 -8.91
CA TYR A 213 -8.88 2.00 -10.34
C TYR A 213 -10.38 1.95 -10.64
N THR A 214 -11.20 1.43 -9.72
CA THR A 214 -12.64 1.27 -9.97
C THR A 214 -13.40 2.59 -9.90
N ALA A 215 -14.33 2.78 -10.82
CA ALA A 215 -15.32 3.85 -10.82
C ALA A 215 -16.75 3.31 -10.57
N ALA A 216 -16.88 2.16 -9.92
CA ALA A 216 -18.19 1.63 -9.54
C ALA A 216 -18.93 2.57 -8.58
N ALA A 217 -20.21 2.85 -8.86
CA ALA A 217 -21.02 3.75 -8.04
C ALA A 217 -21.15 3.25 -6.59
N LYS A 218 -21.31 1.93 -6.40
CA LYS A 218 -21.39 1.30 -5.07
C LYS A 218 -20.17 1.57 -4.20
N VAL A 219 -18.97 1.55 -4.79
CA VAL A 219 -17.71 1.79 -4.07
C VAL A 219 -17.61 3.25 -3.63
N ARG A 220 -17.97 4.19 -4.52
CA ARG A 220 -18.02 5.61 -4.16
C ARG A 220 -19.03 5.91 -3.07
N ALA A 221 -20.23 5.35 -3.17
CA ALA A 221 -21.27 5.52 -2.15
C ALA A 221 -20.82 4.97 -0.78
N ALA A 222 -20.13 3.82 -0.75
CA ALA A 222 -19.57 3.28 0.47
C ALA A 222 -18.45 4.16 1.07
N LEU A 223 -17.57 4.72 0.23
CA LEU A 223 -16.54 5.67 0.67
C LEU A 223 -17.16 6.96 1.26
N GLU A 224 -18.20 7.49 0.62
CA GLU A 224 -18.94 8.65 1.12
C GLU A 224 -19.65 8.35 2.45
N ALA A 225 -20.30 7.18 2.54
CA ALA A 225 -20.96 6.71 3.76
C ALA A 225 -19.96 6.51 4.92
N ALA A 226 -18.72 6.13 4.62
CA ALA A 226 -17.62 6.07 5.58
C ALA A 226 -17.05 7.44 5.99
N GLY A 227 -17.66 8.54 5.55
CA GLY A 227 -17.30 9.91 5.94
C GLY A 227 -16.17 10.53 5.11
N LEU A 228 -15.73 9.88 4.04
CA LEU A 228 -14.68 10.40 3.15
C LEU A 228 -15.28 11.35 2.10
N ARG A 229 -14.48 12.29 1.62
CA ARG A 229 -14.79 13.01 0.38
C ARG A 229 -14.33 12.17 -0.79
N VAL A 230 -15.12 12.15 -1.86
CA VAL A 230 -14.87 11.33 -3.03
C VAL A 230 -14.86 12.22 -4.27
N GLU A 231 -13.90 12.00 -5.16
CA GLU A 231 -13.83 12.60 -6.48
C GLU A 231 -13.65 11.53 -7.56
N ARG A 232 -14.25 11.75 -8.73
CA ARG A 232 -13.90 10.99 -9.93
C ARG A 232 -12.69 11.64 -10.58
N ARG A 233 -11.74 10.82 -11.02
CA ARG A 233 -10.58 11.25 -11.79
C ARG A 233 -10.55 10.54 -13.14
N PRO A 234 -9.86 11.08 -14.16
CA PRO A 234 -9.61 10.34 -15.40
C PRO A 234 -8.95 9.00 -15.07
N GLY A 235 -9.44 7.90 -15.64
CA GLY A 235 -8.79 6.60 -15.51
C GLY A 235 -7.55 6.50 -16.39
N PHE A 236 -6.82 5.41 -16.26
CA PHE A 236 -5.65 5.13 -17.08
C PHE A 236 -6.06 4.51 -18.43
N GLY A 237 -5.34 4.88 -19.49
CA GLY A 237 -5.54 4.35 -20.84
C GLY A 237 -6.99 4.46 -21.31
N ARG A 238 -7.62 3.33 -21.63
CA ARG A 238 -9.02 3.29 -22.10
C ARG A 238 -10.07 3.50 -21.00
N LYS A 239 -9.70 3.39 -19.72
CA LYS A 239 -10.63 3.52 -18.60
C LYS A 239 -11.03 5.00 -18.43
N LYS A 240 -12.31 5.31 -18.61
CA LYS A 240 -12.82 6.70 -18.52
C LYS A 240 -12.59 7.34 -17.15
N HIS A 241 -12.83 6.59 -16.09
CA HIS A 241 -12.80 7.11 -14.73
C HIS A 241 -12.15 6.14 -13.75
N MET A 242 -11.53 6.71 -12.73
CA MET A 242 -11.10 6.06 -11.49
C MET A 242 -11.65 6.85 -10.29
N THR A 243 -11.44 6.35 -9.08
CA THR A 243 -11.92 7.01 -7.85
C THR A 243 -10.74 7.43 -6.97
N ARG A 244 -10.83 8.63 -6.42
CA ARG A 244 -9.98 9.10 -5.33
C ARG A 244 -10.87 9.57 -4.18
N ALA A 245 -10.41 9.35 -2.95
CA ALA A 245 -11.07 9.83 -1.75
C ALA A 245 -10.07 10.42 -0.75
N TRP A 246 -10.54 11.21 0.21
CA TRP A 246 -9.70 11.71 1.29
C TRP A 246 -10.48 12.00 2.57
N ASP A 247 -9.75 11.92 3.67
CA ASP A 247 -10.23 12.23 5.00
C ASP A 247 -10.29 13.75 5.21
N ARG A 248 -11.42 14.26 5.71
CA ARG A 248 -11.64 15.70 5.93
C ARG A 248 -11.03 16.23 7.22
N ARG A 249 -10.71 15.36 8.16
CA ARG A 249 -10.14 15.76 9.44
C ARG A 249 -8.83 16.47 9.13
N PRO A 250 -8.66 17.73 9.56
CA PRO A 250 -7.43 18.44 9.29
C PRO A 250 -6.27 17.65 9.91
N ARG A 251 -5.10 17.66 9.26
CA ARG A 251 -3.88 17.31 10.00
C ARG A 251 -3.84 18.25 11.18
N LEU A 252 -3.96 17.73 12.40
CA LEU A 252 -3.87 18.56 13.61
C LEU A 252 -2.59 19.39 13.50
N ALA A 253 -2.77 20.70 13.31
CA ALA A 253 -1.67 21.63 13.32
C ALA A 253 -1.20 21.72 14.76
N ARG A 254 -0.01 21.15 15.03
CA ARG A 254 0.79 21.37 16.24
C ARG A 254 0.05 21.07 17.55
N ASP A 255 0.29 19.90 18.15
CA ASP A 255 0.20 19.82 19.61
C ASP A 255 1.50 20.43 20.15
N THR A 256 1.47 21.70 20.51
CA THR A 256 2.56 22.41 21.19
C THR A 256 2.73 21.95 22.64
N ARG A 257 1.98 20.94 23.09
CA ARG A 257 2.19 20.33 24.39
C ARG A 257 3.25 19.26 24.27
N CYS A 258 4.49 19.74 24.23
CA CYS A 258 5.58 19.06 24.89
C CYS A 258 5.16 18.89 26.37
N GLN A 259 4.44 17.82 26.70
CA GLN A 259 4.46 17.32 28.05
C GLN A 259 5.85 16.73 28.22
N SER A 260 6.68 17.49 28.92
CA SER A 260 7.96 17.07 29.45
C SER A 260 7.81 15.66 30.03
N PHE A 261 8.46 14.68 29.41
CA PHE A 261 8.95 13.55 30.17
C PHE A 261 10.04 14.10 31.09
N ALA A 262 9.65 14.48 32.31
CA ALA A 262 10.62 14.52 33.40
C ALA A 262 11.04 13.06 33.64
N PRO A 263 12.34 12.73 33.66
CA PRO A 263 12.77 11.42 34.13
C PRO A 263 12.40 11.29 35.61
N ASP A 264 11.88 10.13 36.01
CA ASP A 264 11.65 9.80 37.41
C ASP A 264 12.92 10.01 38.25
N PRO A 265 12.82 10.55 39.47
CA PRO A 265 13.97 10.66 40.36
C PRO A 265 14.50 9.27 40.71
N ASN A 266 15.81 9.09 40.50
CA ASN A 266 16.58 7.90 40.83
C ASN A 266 16.42 7.53 42.33
N PRO A 267 16.00 6.31 42.69
CA PRO A 267 15.80 5.92 44.09
C PRO A 267 17.10 5.66 44.90
N ASP A 268 18.30 5.77 44.31
CA ASP A 268 19.56 5.46 45.00
C ASP A 268 20.42 6.71 45.29
N GLN A 269 19.97 7.57 46.21
CA GLN A 269 20.86 8.47 46.95
C GLN A 269 20.66 8.31 48.47
N PRO A 270 21.67 7.85 49.24
CA PRO A 270 21.60 7.85 50.69
C PRO A 270 21.78 9.26 51.26
N MET A 271 21.13 9.50 52.41
CA MET A 271 21.18 10.77 53.16
C MET A 271 22.58 11.17 53.63
#